data_AF-A0A090MFA9-F1
#
_entry.id   AF-A0A090MFA9-F1
#
_cell.length_a   1.000
_cell.length_b   1.000
_cell.length_c   1.000
_cell.angle_alpha   90.00
_cell.angle_beta   90.00
_cell.angle_gamma   90.00
#
_symmetry.space_group_name_H-M   'P 1'
#
loop_
_entity.id
_entity.type
_entity.pdbx_description
1 polymer ?
#
loop_
_entity_poly.entity_id
_entity_poly.type
_entity_poly.pdbx_seq_one_letter_code
_entity_poly.pdbx_strand_id
1 'polypeptide(L)'
;MNQSNHSNPISPVAEPATVEALHAFYCQQLRESLLLRDNWRRLWWEYLRAGFDLEQLRLVLSYLLREVNAGRRNPGALKLTNLLQIDRFEEDRLLARMQQRQRHGSSKAPGLFQPQSVPEISDQQRSETLHLLRECRRRLAARCDPTSPVPPKPS
;
A
#
# COMPACT_ATOMS: atom_id res chain seq x y z
N MET A 1 28.41 -6.82 33.11
CA MET A 1 28.38 -7.81 32.01
C MET A 1 27.12 -7.58 31.18
N ASN A 2 27.29 -7.19 29.93
CA ASN A 2 26.21 -6.98 28.96
C ASN A 2 25.78 -8.33 28.37
N GLN A 3 24.47 -8.63 28.37
CA GLN A 3 23.91 -9.57 27.39
C GLN A 3 22.63 -8.95 26.81
N SER A 4 22.82 -8.33 25.65
CA SER A 4 21.80 -7.79 24.79
C SER A 4 21.09 -8.95 24.08
N ASN A 5 19.93 -9.37 24.60
CA ASN A 5 18.99 -10.19 23.83
C ASN A 5 18.40 -9.31 22.72
N HIS A 6 19.03 -9.35 21.54
CA HIS A 6 18.43 -8.85 20.31
C HIS A 6 17.35 -9.85 19.90
N SER A 7 16.12 -9.61 20.36
CA SER A 7 14.94 -10.32 19.88
C SER A 7 14.80 -10.08 18.38
N ASN A 8 15.18 -11.10 17.63
CA ASN A 8 14.93 -11.28 16.20
C ASN A 8 13.46 -10.95 15.91
N PRO A 9 13.11 -10.13 14.90
CA PRO A 9 11.72 -9.95 14.52
C PRO A 9 11.24 -11.26 13.86
N ILE A 10 10.62 -12.11 14.69
CA ILE A 10 9.91 -13.33 14.29
C ILE A 10 8.94 -12.91 13.18
N SER A 11 9.20 -13.35 11.95
CA SER A 11 8.19 -13.30 10.89
C SER A 11 6.88 -13.83 11.46
N PRO A 12 5.73 -13.17 11.28
CA PRO A 12 4.48 -13.67 11.81
C PRO A 12 4.23 -15.02 11.15
N VAL A 13 4.50 -16.10 11.89
CA VAL A 13 4.08 -17.43 11.50
C VAL A 13 2.57 -17.32 11.43
N ALA A 14 2.04 -17.39 10.21
CA ALA A 14 0.61 -17.38 9.97
C ALA A 14 0.03 -18.67 10.56
N GLU A 15 -0.32 -18.62 11.84
CA GLU A 15 -0.92 -19.73 12.57
C GLU A 15 -2.20 -20.18 11.86
N PRO A 16 -2.46 -21.50 11.72
CA PRO A 16 -3.65 -22.00 11.06
C PRO A 16 -4.94 -21.46 11.70
N ALA A 17 -4.93 -21.25 13.03
CA ALA A 17 -6.02 -20.61 13.76
C ALA A 17 -6.31 -19.18 13.29
N THR A 18 -5.28 -18.41 12.91
CA THR A 18 -5.45 -17.05 12.39
C THR A 18 -6.09 -17.05 11.01
N VAL A 19 -5.71 -17.99 10.14
CA VAL A 19 -6.34 -18.15 8.81
C VAL A 19 -7.81 -18.51 8.96
N GLU A 20 -8.15 -19.42 9.88
CA GLU A 20 -9.53 -19.80 10.16
C GLU A 20 -10.35 -18.63 10.72
N ALA A 21 -9.77 -17.83 11.62
CA ALA A 21 -10.41 -16.63 12.16
C ALA A 21 -10.70 -15.57 11.08
N LEU A 22 -9.74 -15.29 10.18
CA LEU A 22 -9.94 -14.38 9.06
C LEU A 22 -11.04 -14.86 8.12
N HIS A 23 -11.04 -16.16 7.81
CA HIS A 23 -12.04 -16.74 6.94
C HIS A 23 -13.44 -16.72 7.56
N ALA A 24 -13.56 -17.10 8.82
CA ALA A 24 -14.83 -17.06 9.56
C ALA A 24 -15.38 -15.62 9.60
N PHE A 25 -14.51 -14.64 9.84
CA PHE A 25 -14.90 -13.23 9.80
C PHE A 25 -15.42 -12.80 8.42
N TYR A 26 -14.71 -13.15 7.34
CA TYR A 26 -15.14 -12.86 5.97
C TYR A 26 -16.53 -13.48 5.68
N CYS A 27 -16.71 -14.77 6.00
CA CYS A 27 -17.98 -15.47 5.83
C CYS A 27 -19.13 -14.80 6.62
N GLN A 28 -18.85 -14.41 7.88
CA GLN A 28 -19.82 -13.71 8.72
C GLN A 28 -20.26 -12.37 8.11
N GLN A 29 -19.33 -11.58 7.58
CA GLN A 29 -19.64 -10.27 6.99
C GLN A 29 -20.50 -10.39 5.73
N LEU A 30 -20.25 -11.41 4.90
CA LEU A 30 -21.03 -11.64 3.68
C LEU A 30 -22.31 -12.45 3.93
N ARG A 31 -22.50 -13.00 5.14
CA ARG A 31 -23.58 -13.95 5.47
C ARG A 31 -23.57 -15.17 4.53
N GLU A 32 -22.39 -15.54 4.08
CA GLU A 32 -22.17 -16.70 3.21
C GLU A 32 -21.40 -17.77 3.98
N SER A 33 -21.73 -19.04 3.75
CA SER A 33 -21.00 -20.17 4.33
C SER A 33 -20.14 -20.82 3.25
N LEU A 34 -18.93 -20.30 3.11
CA LEU A 34 -17.92 -20.81 2.19
C LEU A 34 -17.00 -21.77 2.95
N LEU A 35 -16.75 -22.96 2.38
CA LEU A 35 -15.87 -23.97 3.00
C LEU A 35 -14.39 -23.59 2.82
N LEU A 36 -13.61 -23.56 3.90
CA LEU A 36 -12.17 -23.25 3.82
C LEU A 36 -11.36 -24.35 3.11
N ARG A 37 -11.34 -24.31 1.77
CA ARG A 37 -10.54 -25.19 0.92
C ARG A 37 -9.06 -24.76 0.90
N ASP A 38 -8.16 -25.66 0.51
CA ASP A 38 -6.71 -25.42 0.51
C ASP A 38 -6.29 -24.23 -0.36
N ASN A 39 -6.92 -24.05 -1.52
CA ASN A 39 -6.68 -22.91 -2.40
C ASN A 39 -7.03 -21.57 -1.71
N TRP A 40 -8.07 -21.54 -0.88
CA TRP A 40 -8.46 -20.34 -0.13
C TRP A 40 -7.58 -20.13 1.09
N ARG A 41 -7.21 -21.22 1.78
CA ARG A 41 -6.24 -21.22 2.89
C ARG A 41 -4.92 -20.60 2.43
N ARG A 42 -4.46 -20.92 1.21
CA ARG A 42 -3.27 -20.30 0.61
C ARG A 42 -3.40 -18.80 0.42
N LEU A 43 -4.53 -18.30 -0.07
CA LEU A 43 -4.73 -16.85 -0.26
C LEU A 43 -4.69 -16.10 1.08
N TRP A 44 -5.32 -16.64 2.12
CA TRP A 44 -5.24 -16.08 3.46
C TRP A 44 -3.82 -16.10 4.03
N TRP A 45 -3.06 -17.13 3.70
CA TRP A 45 -1.68 -17.24 4.12
C TRP A 45 -0.78 -16.22 3.41
N GLU A 46 -0.99 -15.97 2.11
CA GLU A 46 -0.30 -14.91 1.36
C GLU A 46 -0.67 -13.51 1.90
N TYR A 47 -1.94 -13.30 2.24
CA TYR A 47 -2.42 -12.09 2.92
C TYR A 47 -1.70 -11.82 4.24
N LEU A 48 -1.59 -12.83 5.10
CA LEU A 48 -0.86 -12.72 6.37
C LEU A 48 0.64 -12.50 6.16
N ARG A 49 1.25 -13.20 5.18
CA ARG A 49 2.66 -13.05 4.83
C ARG A 49 2.97 -11.63 4.32
N ALA A 50 2.03 -10.96 3.67
CA ALA A 50 2.13 -9.55 3.28
C ALA A 50 2.07 -8.57 4.47
N GLY A 51 1.87 -9.07 5.70
CA GLY A 51 1.84 -8.26 6.91
C GLY A 51 0.47 -7.63 7.20
N PHE A 52 -0.58 -8.11 6.54
CA PHE A 52 -1.95 -7.65 6.80
C PHE A 52 -2.62 -8.45 7.92
N ASP A 53 -3.60 -7.83 8.59
CA ASP A 53 -4.26 -8.38 9.78
C ASP A 53 -5.79 -8.28 9.72
N LEU A 54 -6.47 -8.81 10.74
CA LEU A 54 -7.93 -8.80 10.82
C LEU A 54 -8.53 -7.38 10.85
N GLU A 55 -7.83 -6.41 11.47
CA GLU A 55 -8.28 -5.02 11.56
C GLU A 55 -8.36 -4.38 10.17
N GLN A 56 -7.32 -4.62 9.37
CA GLN A 56 -7.24 -4.12 8.01
C GLN A 56 -8.27 -4.80 7.10
N LEU A 57 -8.47 -6.11 7.26
CA LEU A 57 -9.54 -6.83 6.56
C LEU A 57 -10.91 -6.25 6.88
N ARG A 58 -11.21 -5.99 8.16
CA ARG A 58 -12.47 -5.39 8.60
C ARG A 58 -12.69 -4.00 7.99
N LEU A 59 -11.64 -3.17 7.98
CA LEU A 59 -11.69 -1.84 7.38
C LEU A 59 -12.04 -1.92 5.89
N VAL A 60 -11.33 -2.77 5.14
CA VAL A 60 -11.54 -2.92 3.69
C VAL A 60 -12.91 -3.50 3.38
N LEU A 61 -13.33 -4.58 4.06
CA LEU A 61 -14.65 -5.18 3.84
C LEU A 61 -15.79 -4.19 4.13
N SER A 62 -15.69 -3.43 5.23
CA SER A 62 -16.70 -2.41 5.57
C SER A 62 -16.79 -1.31 4.51
N TYR A 63 -15.64 -0.89 3.97
CA TYR A 63 -15.57 0.06 2.86
C TYR A 63 -16.23 -0.53 1.60
N LEU A 64 -15.80 -1.71 1.17
CA LEU A 64 -16.29 -2.34 -0.07
C LEU A 64 -17.79 -2.62 -0.02
N LEU A 65 -18.31 -3.16 1.09
CA LEU A 65 -19.73 -3.39 1.26
C LEU A 65 -20.53 -2.09 1.10
N ARG A 66 -20.05 -0.99 1.68
CA ARG A 66 -20.69 0.33 1.51
C ARG A 66 -20.64 0.81 0.07
N GLU A 67 -19.51 0.65 -0.62
CA GLU A 67 -19.37 1.10 -2.02
C GLU A 67 -20.21 0.26 -2.99
N VAL A 68 -20.31 -1.06 -2.75
CA VAL A 68 -21.18 -1.97 -3.51
C VAL A 68 -22.64 -1.61 -3.28
N ASN A 69 -23.06 -1.42 -2.03
CA ASN A 69 -24.44 -1.02 -1.71
C ASN A 69 -24.83 0.35 -2.29
N ALA A 70 -23.84 1.23 -2.48
CA ALA A 70 -24.06 2.53 -3.11
C ALA A 70 -23.89 2.51 -4.65
N GLY A 71 -23.71 1.33 -5.26
CA GLY A 71 -23.57 1.17 -6.72
C GLY A 71 -22.28 1.72 -7.32
N ARG A 72 -21.29 2.12 -6.49
CA ARG A 72 -20.01 2.68 -6.95
C ARG A 72 -18.97 1.61 -7.29
N ARG A 73 -19.17 0.38 -6.81
CA ARG A 73 -18.34 -0.78 -7.12
C ARG A 73 -19.19 -1.98 -7.50
N ASN A 74 -18.59 -2.90 -8.26
CA ASN A 74 -19.23 -4.16 -8.59
C ASN A 74 -19.21 -5.11 -7.36
N PRO A 75 -20.24 -5.97 -7.18
CA PRO A 75 -20.25 -6.99 -6.14
C PRO A 75 -19.09 -7.98 -6.25
N GLY A 76 -18.55 -8.15 -7.46
CA GLY A 76 -17.39 -9.01 -7.74
C GLY A 76 -16.12 -8.62 -6.96
N ALA A 77 -16.00 -7.37 -6.48
CA ALA A 77 -14.91 -6.92 -5.63
C ALA A 77 -14.86 -7.67 -4.28
N LEU A 78 -15.99 -8.20 -3.81
CA LEU A 78 -16.07 -8.96 -2.56
C LEU A 78 -15.64 -10.42 -2.72
N LYS A 79 -15.51 -10.93 -3.96
CA LYS A 79 -15.05 -12.31 -4.19
C LYS A 79 -13.68 -12.50 -3.58
N LEU A 80 -13.49 -13.59 -2.84
CA LEU A 80 -12.26 -13.88 -2.12
C LEU A 80 -10.98 -13.75 -2.98
N THR A 81 -11.02 -14.24 -4.23
CA THR A 81 -9.90 -14.17 -5.16
C THR A 81 -9.57 -12.77 -5.65
N ASN A 82 -10.50 -11.82 -5.55
CA ASN A 82 -10.30 -10.41 -5.89
C ASN A 82 -9.91 -9.61 -4.65
N LEU A 83 -10.60 -9.87 -3.54
CA LEU A 83 -10.36 -9.23 -2.25
C LEU A 83 -8.94 -9.48 -1.74
N LEU A 84 -8.43 -10.70 -1.89
CA LEU A 84 -7.11 -11.10 -1.39
C LEU A 84 -5.97 -10.92 -2.40
N GLN A 85 -6.21 -10.23 -3.53
CA GLN A 85 -5.10 -9.79 -4.38
C GLN A 85 -4.37 -8.68 -3.65
N ILE A 86 -3.10 -8.91 -3.31
CA ILE A 86 -2.31 -8.04 -2.42
C ILE A 86 -2.32 -6.59 -2.90
N ASP A 87 -2.03 -6.36 -4.19
CA ASP A 87 -1.99 -5.00 -4.76
C ASP A 87 -3.35 -4.29 -4.63
N ARG A 88 -4.44 -4.98 -4.97
CA ARG A 88 -5.80 -4.41 -4.88
C ARG A 88 -6.24 -4.19 -3.44
N PHE A 89 -5.91 -5.13 -2.56
CA PHE A 89 -6.22 -5.01 -1.14
C PHE A 89 -5.54 -3.77 -0.55
N GLU A 90 -4.28 -3.52 -0.92
CA GLU A 90 -3.54 -2.36 -0.47
C GLU A 90 -4.18 -1.05 -0.96
N GLU A 91 -4.54 -0.97 -2.25
CA GLU A 91 -5.27 0.17 -2.81
C GLU A 91 -6.59 0.44 -2.07
N ASP A 92 -7.39 -0.61 -1.86
CA ASP A 92 -8.67 -0.51 -1.17
C ASP A 92 -8.51 -0.09 0.29
N ARG A 93 -7.45 -0.54 0.96
CA ARG A 93 -7.12 -0.14 2.32
C ARG A 93 -6.75 1.34 2.41
N LEU A 94 -6.01 1.87 1.43
CA LEU A 94 -5.68 3.29 1.36
C LEU A 94 -6.93 4.13 1.12
N LEU A 95 -7.78 3.74 0.18
CA LEU A 95 -9.07 4.40 -0.08
C LEU A 95 -9.99 4.38 1.15
N ALA A 96 -10.10 3.24 1.82
CA ALA A 96 -10.87 3.09 3.04
C ALA A 96 -10.37 4.03 4.15
N ARG A 97 -9.05 4.14 4.35
CA ARG A 97 -8.43 5.07 5.31
C ARG A 97 -8.71 6.53 4.96
N MET A 98 -8.61 6.90 3.68
CA MET A 98 -8.90 8.26 3.23
C MET A 98 -10.36 8.63 3.51
N GLN A 99 -11.30 7.76 3.17
CA GLN A 99 -12.72 8.02 3.39
C GLN A 99 -13.08 8.02 4.89
N GLN A 100 -12.44 7.17 5.70
CA GLN A 100 -12.58 7.21 7.14
C GLN A 100 -12.15 8.57 7.70
N ARG A 101 -10.99 9.10 7.29
CA ARG A 101 -10.52 10.45 7.69
C ARG A 101 -11.48 11.57 7.28
N GLN A 102 -12.07 11.48 6.08
CA GLN A 102 -13.06 12.44 5.60
C GLN A 102 -14.36 12.39 6.43
N ARG A 103 -14.84 11.19 6.76
CA ARG A 103 -16.08 10.99 7.54
C ARG A 103 -15.94 11.40 9.01
N HIS A 104 -14.79 11.16 9.62
CA HIS A 104 -14.53 11.56 11.00
C HIS A 104 -14.12 13.03 11.14
N GLY A 105 -14.37 13.85 10.10
CA GLY A 105 -14.31 15.30 10.14
C GLY A 105 -13.15 15.82 10.97
N SER A 106 -11.92 15.74 10.45
CA SER A 106 -10.77 16.48 11.00
C SER A 106 -10.67 16.45 12.53
N SER A 107 -10.83 15.30 13.18
CA SER A 107 -10.53 15.19 14.60
C SER A 107 -9.02 15.04 14.75
N LYS A 108 -8.34 16.19 14.85
CA LYS A 108 -7.02 16.45 15.43
C LYS A 108 -6.11 15.21 15.49
N ALA A 109 -5.21 15.07 14.51
CA ALA A 109 -4.15 14.06 14.57
C ALA A 109 -3.33 14.22 15.87
N PRO A 110 -3.12 13.15 16.66
CA PRO A 110 -2.06 13.15 17.66
C PRO A 110 -0.73 13.02 16.91
N GLY A 111 -0.03 14.14 16.75
CA GLY A 111 1.43 14.18 16.73
C GLY A 111 2.19 13.45 15.61
N LEU A 112 1.71 13.44 14.36
CA LEU A 112 2.58 13.10 13.22
C LEU A 112 2.57 14.25 12.22
N PHE A 113 3.64 15.02 12.29
CA PHE A 113 4.04 16.09 11.38
C PHE A 113 2.97 17.17 11.20
N GLN A 114 3.14 18.27 11.96
CA GLN A 114 2.78 19.56 11.37
C GLN A 114 3.43 19.57 9.98
N PRO A 115 2.72 19.92 8.88
CA PRO A 115 3.43 20.34 7.70
C PRO A 115 4.31 21.48 8.21
N GLN A 116 5.62 21.24 8.30
CA GLN A 116 6.56 22.33 8.42
C GLN A 116 6.12 23.28 7.33
N SER A 117 5.77 24.51 7.73
CA SER A 117 5.50 25.62 6.83
C SER A 117 6.36 25.41 5.61
N VAL A 118 5.72 25.04 4.49
CA VAL A 118 6.43 24.82 3.22
C VAL A 118 7.31 26.05 3.11
N PRO A 119 8.65 25.93 3.16
CA PRO A 119 9.48 27.12 3.03
C PRO A 119 9.00 27.74 1.73
N GLU A 120 8.49 28.97 1.80
CA GLU A 120 7.91 29.63 0.66
C GLU A 120 9.02 29.68 -0.39
N ILE A 121 8.99 28.71 -1.31
CA ILE A 121 10.08 28.50 -2.23
C ILE A 121 10.05 29.73 -3.11
N SER A 122 11.04 30.60 -2.93
CA SER A 122 11.13 31.83 -3.70
C SER A 122 11.16 31.46 -5.18
N ASP A 123 10.61 32.31 -6.04
CA ASP A 123 10.61 32.06 -7.48
C ASP A 123 12.03 31.83 -8.02
N GLN A 124 13.03 32.39 -7.35
CA GLN A 124 14.44 32.13 -7.63
C GLN A 124 14.83 30.66 -7.38
N GLN A 125 14.49 30.10 -6.22
CA GLN A 125 14.75 28.70 -5.89
C GLN A 125 13.97 27.73 -6.81
N ARG A 126 12.74 28.12 -7.20
CA ARG A 126 11.96 27.37 -8.20
C ARG A 126 12.67 27.36 -9.55
N SER A 127 13.18 28.52 -9.99
CA SER A 127 13.87 28.66 -11.27
C SER A 127 15.18 27.86 -11.31
N GLU A 128 15.95 27.85 -10.22
CA GLU A 128 17.18 27.07 -10.08
C GLU A 128 16.89 25.57 -10.12
N THR A 129 15.87 25.12 -9.38
CA THR A 129 15.46 23.71 -9.38
C THR A 129 15.01 23.27 -10.78
N LEU A 130 14.22 24.09 -11.47
CA LEU A 130 13.81 23.81 -12.85
C LEU A 130 14.99 23.80 -13.82
N HIS A 131 15.99 24.65 -13.62
CA HIS A 131 17.22 24.65 -14.42
C HIS A 131 17.96 23.31 -14.26
N LEU A 132 18.21 22.89 -13.02
CA LEU A 132 18.90 21.64 -12.72
C LEU A 132 18.15 20.43 -13.29
N LEU A 133 16.82 20.39 -13.17
CA LEU A 133 16.00 19.33 -13.76
C LEU A 133 16.12 19.30 -15.29
N ARG A 134 16.12 20.45 -15.96
CA ARG A 134 16.30 20.54 -17.42
C ARG A 134 17.70 20.08 -17.84
N GLU A 135 18.73 20.41 -17.08
CA GLU A 135 20.10 19.99 -17.36
C GLU A 135 20.29 18.48 -17.17
N CYS A 136 19.81 17.93 -16.05
CA CYS A 136 19.79 16.49 -15.82
C CYS A 136 19.07 15.76 -16.95
N ARG A 137 17.90 16.25 -17.37
CA ARG A 137 17.15 15.68 -18.49
C ARG A 137 17.94 15.72 -19.81
N ARG A 138 18.65 16.82 -20.10
CA ARG A 138 19.52 16.92 -21.29
C ARG A 138 20.69 15.94 -21.24
N ARG A 139 21.34 15.78 -20.08
CA ARG A 139 22.46 14.84 -19.92
C ARG A 139 22.01 13.39 -20.05
N LEU A 140 20.83 13.06 -19.52
CA LEU A 140 20.24 11.74 -19.68
C LEU A 140 19.86 11.49 -21.15
N ALA A 141 19.25 12.47 -21.83
CA ALA A 141 18.93 12.36 -23.26
C ALA A 141 20.20 12.20 -24.13
N ALA A 142 21.26 12.96 -23.86
CA ALA A 142 22.53 12.86 -24.58
C ALA A 142 23.27 11.54 -24.32
N ARG A 143 23.03 10.88 -23.17
CA ARG A 143 23.55 9.52 -22.89
C ARG A 143 22.74 8.41 -23.55
N CYS A 144 21.51 8.72 -23.99
CA CYS A 144 20.64 7.78 -24.70
C CYS A 144 20.72 7.92 -26.23
N ASP A 145 21.62 8.76 -26.76
CA ASP A 145 21.90 8.84 -28.19
C ASP A 145 22.96 7.79 -28.58
N PRO A 146 22.65 6.78 -29.42
CA PRO A 146 23.59 5.72 -29.81
C PRO A 146 24.65 6.17 -30.84
N THR A 147 24.82 7.48 -31.07
CA THR A 147 25.79 8.02 -32.04
C THR A 147 26.64 9.14 -31.44
N SER A 148 27.57 8.78 -30.56
CA SER A 148 28.66 9.67 -30.17
C SER A 148 29.99 9.12 -30.71
N PRO A 149 30.75 9.88 -31.52
CA PRO A 149 32.00 9.42 -32.11
C PRO A 149 33.11 9.34 -31.06
N VAL A 150 33.88 8.25 -31.11
CA VAL A 150 35.04 7.98 -30.26
C VAL A 150 36.12 9.05 -30.50
N PRO A 151 36.67 9.71 -29.46
CA PRO A 151 37.76 10.66 -29.63
C PRO A 151 39.06 9.97 -30.08
N PRO A 152 39.89 10.62 -30.92
CA PRO A 152 41.09 9.99 -31.44
C PRO A 152 42.15 9.81 -30.36
N LYS A 153 42.86 8.67 -30.47
CA LYS A 153 43.95 8.25 -29.58
C LYS A 153 45.18 9.14 -29.83
N PRO A 154 45.83 9.69 -28.79
CA PRO A 154 47.06 10.44 -28.99
C PRO A 154 48.20 9.48 -29.38
N SER A 155 49.01 9.91 -30.36
CA SER A 155 50.26 9.26 -30.79
C SER A 155 51.41 9.57 -29.84
#